data_AF-A0A8J7M280-F1
#
_entry.id   AF-A0A8J7M280-F1
#
_cell.length_a   1.000
_cell.length_b   1.000
_cell.length_c   1.000
_cell.angle_alpha   90.00
_cell.angle_beta   90.00
_cell.angle_gamma   90.00
#
_symmetry.space_group_name_H-M   'P 1'
#
loop_
_entity.id
_entity.type
_entity.pdbx_description
1 polymer ?
#
loop_
_entity_poly.entity_id
_entity_poly.type
_entity_poly.pdbx_seq_one_letter_code
_entity_poly.pdbx_strand_id
1 'polypeptide(L)'
;MKRFNVAGRLLALVLPLLISACAGVEVKNIAPPPPTAKLRVYVQAISAQLPHGHWQTPHEEFVEKQVAVVERQLRKTGIYELVSDEDVEAALGDQMPTRWQLARNEWELARRIGRAVHADYALIVERGARGGKDFFWETVLVNVESGRDFGVLIPITKTRDRDENRRLFMAAARASYPELFKDAKQDMLATALRKGHQMSEAQSHVGPDGDTSVAARADQERRERQAREQAAAQERERLARVRDAEERQRVQEAERERQAKEQADRERAALEKVAQERAALEKAAEEKAALEKAALEKAALERRAAEERRAAEEAARAKVEAERAAQAREAARQVQQEQALRGTVVQAEPPVAEGHSRVVQLEQLAQKSVPASGERIVVYDFEASANYRPVALILSESLREEVSKLDGFQLLNRENLEQVLQEQKLQQSGLIDEKQAVELGKGMAARQIMTGRFGALGKSAVLQAKRVDVETLGVLGMQSLKCLQGEEEQLLDRMPLFARELTRKH
;
A
#
# COMPACT_ATOMS: atom_id res chain seq x y z
N MET A 1 19.20 47.94 51.40
CA MET A 1 19.72 47.23 50.20
C MET A 1 18.56 46.54 49.50
N LYS A 2 18.52 46.52 48.16
CA LYS A 2 17.42 45.87 47.40
C LYS A 2 17.70 44.37 47.21
N ARG A 3 16.74 43.50 47.53
CA ARG A 3 16.72 42.11 47.03
C ARG A 3 15.60 42.00 46.00
N PHE A 4 15.96 41.79 44.73
CA PHE A 4 14.99 41.64 43.64
C PHE A 4 14.32 40.27 43.70
N ASN A 5 13.00 40.22 43.60
CA ASN A 5 12.24 38.98 43.62
C ASN A 5 12.13 38.39 42.20
N VAL A 6 13.11 37.58 41.80
CA VAL A 6 13.25 37.06 40.43
C VAL A 6 12.27 35.92 40.10
N ALA A 7 11.75 35.21 41.11
CA ALA A 7 10.87 34.05 40.93
C ALA A 7 9.54 34.37 40.23
N GLY A 8 9.05 35.61 40.32
CA GLY A 8 7.72 36.00 39.83
C GLY A 8 7.61 36.37 38.34
N ARG A 9 8.66 36.22 37.52
CA ARG A 9 8.65 36.68 36.11
C ARG A 9 9.07 35.67 35.04
N LEU A 10 9.45 34.44 35.41
CA LEU A 10 9.91 33.42 34.46
C LEU A 10 8.80 32.49 33.93
N LEU A 11 7.59 32.54 34.51
CA LEU A 11 6.46 31.68 34.12
C LEU A 11 5.58 32.25 32.99
N ALA A 12 5.89 33.46 32.48
CA ALA A 12 5.05 34.19 31.53
C ALA A 12 5.66 34.34 30.11
N LEU A 13 6.80 33.70 29.84
CA LEU A 13 7.56 33.88 28.59
C LEU A 13 7.95 32.56 27.87
N VAL A 14 7.26 31.46 28.18
CA VAL A 14 7.45 30.15 27.52
C VAL A 14 6.12 29.58 26.98
N LEU A 15 5.08 30.41 26.83
CA LEU A 15 3.73 30.00 26.41
C LEU A 15 3.15 30.63 25.12
N PRO A 16 3.94 31.16 24.15
CA PRO A 16 3.41 31.48 22.81
C PRO A 16 3.98 30.57 21.69
N LEU A 17 4.60 29.43 22.01
CA LEU A 17 5.33 28.59 21.02
C LEU A 17 4.78 27.16 20.81
N LEU A 18 3.65 26.81 21.43
CA LEU A 18 3.00 25.49 21.27
C LEU A 18 1.54 25.55 20.77
N ILE A 19 1.05 26.72 20.36
CA ILE A 19 -0.36 26.93 19.95
C ILE A 19 -0.57 26.72 18.44
N SER A 20 0.50 26.76 17.63
CA SER A 20 0.41 26.63 16.16
C SER A 20 -0.10 25.25 15.66
N ALA A 21 0.00 24.20 16.49
CA ALA A 21 -0.37 22.84 16.13
C ALA A 21 -1.89 22.56 16.04
N CYS A 22 -2.74 23.55 16.33
CA CYS A 22 -4.21 23.41 16.34
C CYS A 22 -4.93 24.40 15.41
N ALA A 23 -4.24 25.04 14.47
CA ALA A 23 -4.90 25.75 13.38
C ALA A 23 -5.66 24.75 12.48
N GLY A 24 -6.95 24.99 12.28
CA GLY A 24 -7.75 24.28 11.28
C GLY A 24 -7.42 24.79 9.89
N VAL A 25 -7.25 23.89 8.91
CA VAL A 25 -6.97 24.28 7.52
C VAL A 25 -8.21 24.95 6.92
N GLU A 26 -8.07 26.22 6.56
CA GLU A 26 -9.07 26.97 5.79
C GLU A 26 -9.00 26.51 4.32
N VAL A 27 -10.16 26.32 3.68
CA VAL A 27 -10.26 25.84 2.30
C VAL A 27 -11.30 26.69 1.57
N LYS A 28 -10.91 27.29 0.46
CA LYS A 28 -11.72 28.21 -0.35
C LYS A 28 -12.10 27.54 -1.67
N ASN A 29 -13.36 27.68 -2.09
CA ASN A 29 -13.82 27.15 -3.38
C ASN A 29 -13.38 28.07 -4.52
N ILE A 30 -12.79 27.49 -5.58
CA ILE A 30 -12.38 28.24 -6.78
C ILE A 30 -13.50 28.24 -7.85
N ALA A 31 -13.32 29.04 -8.90
CA ALA A 31 -14.23 29.03 -10.06
C ALA A 31 -14.19 27.66 -10.79
N PRO A 32 -15.31 27.15 -11.31
CA PRO A 32 -15.32 25.86 -11.99
C PRO A 32 -14.47 25.88 -13.27
N PRO A 33 -13.67 24.82 -13.54
CA PRO A 33 -12.85 24.72 -14.74
C PRO A 33 -13.71 24.51 -16.00
N PRO A 34 -13.13 24.67 -17.21
CA PRO A 34 -13.78 24.26 -18.45
C PRO A 34 -14.25 22.79 -18.41
N PRO A 35 -15.45 22.45 -18.91
CA PRO A 35 -15.97 21.08 -18.91
C PRO A 35 -15.03 20.10 -19.63
N THR A 36 -14.66 19.02 -18.93
CA THR A 36 -13.65 18.05 -19.36
C THR A 36 -14.10 16.63 -19.05
N ALA A 37 -13.88 15.71 -20.00
CA ALA A 37 -14.16 14.28 -19.82
C ALA A 37 -13.06 13.58 -19.02
N LYS A 38 -11.89 14.21 -18.87
CA LYS A 38 -10.77 13.66 -18.11
C LYS A 38 -11.03 13.72 -16.61
N LEU A 39 -10.34 12.85 -15.88
CA LEU A 39 -10.30 12.87 -14.44
C LEU A 39 -9.25 13.90 -13.96
N ARG A 40 -9.70 14.95 -13.25
CA ARG A 40 -8.87 15.98 -12.63
C ARG A 40 -8.32 15.45 -11.31
N VAL A 41 -7.00 15.50 -11.16
CA VAL A 41 -6.30 14.99 -9.98
C VAL A 41 -5.60 16.14 -9.25
N TYR A 42 -5.96 16.36 -7.99
CA TYR A 42 -5.21 17.19 -7.05
C TYR A 42 -4.04 16.38 -6.49
N VAL A 43 -2.85 16.96 -6.38
CA VAL A 43 -1.63 16.28 -5.91
C VAL A 43 -1.12 16.96 -4.64
N GLN A 44 -0.87 16.18 -3.59
CA GLN A 44 -0.28 16.69 -2.35
C GLN A 44 0.93 15.83 -1.96
N ALA A 45 2.12 16.32 -2.30
CA ALA A 45 3.38 15.72 -1.84
C ALA A 45 3.74 16.21 -0.42
N ILE A 46 4.28 15.32 0.41
CA ILE A 46 4.50 15.53 1.84
C ILE A 46 5.85 14.91 2.26
N SER A 47 6.59 15.61 3.12
CA SER A 47 7.82 15.11 3.73
C SER A 47 7.61 14.86 5.22
N ALA A 48 7.49 13.60 5.65
CA ALA A 48 7.36 13.29 7.07
C ALA A 48 8.60 13.74 7.86
N GLN A 49 8.43 14.18 9.10
CA GLN A 49 9.54 14.68 9.90
C GLN A 49 10.48 13.54 10.32
N LEU A 50 11.77 13.68 10.02
CA LEU A 50 12.78 12.69 10.40
C LEU A 50 13.07 12.74 11.91
N PRO A 51 13.25 11.59 12.59
CA PRO A 51 13.63 11.59 14.01
C PRO A 51 14.98 12.28 14.30
N HIS A 52 15.90 12.25 13.33
CA HIS A 52 17.21 12.90 13.39
C HIS A 52 17.65 13.33 11.99
N GLY A 53 18.24 14.54 11.87
CA GLY A 53 18.73 15.08 10.61
C GLY A 53 17.66 15.74 9.73
N HIS A 54 17.99 15.97 8.45
CA HIS A 54 17.13 16.64 7.47
C HIS A 54 17.03 15.83 6.16
N TRP A 55 15.99 16.08 5.37
CA TRP A 55 15.86 15.52 4.02
C TRP A 55 16.91 16.11 3.08
N GLN A 56 17.54 15.26 2.26
CA GLN A 56 18.64 15.69 1.36
C GLN A 56 18.16 16.62 0.24
N THR A 57 16.96 16.36 -0.27
CA THR A 57 16.16 17.25 -1.12
C THR A 57 15.17 17.94 -0.18
N PRO A 58 15.13 19.28 -0.07
CA PRO A 58 14.17 20.04 0.75
C PRO A 58 12.70 19.71 0.46
N HIS A 59 11.77 20.30 1.21
CA HIS A 59 10.34 20.00 1.02
C HIS A 59 9.81 20.58 -0.30
N GLU A 60 10.09 21.85 -0.60
CA GLU A 60 9.64 22.51 -1.84
C GLU A 60 10.15 21.78 -3.10
N GLU A 61 11.47 21.56 -3.19
CA GLU A 61 12.12 20.82 -4.29
C GLU A 61 11.58 19.37 -4.43
N PHE A 62 11.05 18.78 -3.36
CA PHE A 62 10.38 17.48 -3.43
C PHE A 62 8.95 17.58 -3.97
N VAL A 63 8.19 18.61 -3.60
CA VAL A 63 6.81 18.83 -4.09
C VAL A 63 6.83 19.09 -5.59
N GLU A 64 7.61 20.07 -6.05
CA GLU A 64 7.79 20.39 -7.47
C GLU A 64 8.13 19.13 -8.29
N LYS A 65 9.10 18.34 -7.80
CA LYS A 65 9.51 17.09 -8.46
C LYS A 65 8.48 15.98 -8.39
N GLN A 66 7.58 15.97 -7.40
CA GLN A 66 6.45 15.03 -7.41
C GLN A 66 5.37 15.47 -8.37
N VAL A 67 4.98 16.76 -8.41
CA VAL A 67 4.03 17.26 -9.42
C VAL A 67 4.54 16.92 -10.83
N ALA A 68 5.80 17.23 -11.15
CA ALA A 68 6.40 16.93 -12.45
C ALA A 68 6.62 15.41 -12.75
N VAL A 69 6.63 14.55 -11.73
CA VAL A 69 6.68 13.07 -11.90
C VAL A 69 5.28 12.50 -12.08
N VAL A 70 4.31 12.90 -11.25
CA VAL A 70 2.90 12.54 -11.36
C VAL A 70 2.38 12.99 -12.72
N GLU A 71 2.58 14.25 -13.08
CA GLU A 71 2.13 14.82 -14.34
C GLU A 71 2.63 13.99 -15.53
N ARG A 72 3.91 13.61 -15.52
CA ARG A 72 4.52 12.79 -16.57
C ARG A 72 3.93 11.39 -16.66
N GLN A 73 3.64 10.75 -15.52
CA GLN A 73 3.03 9.41 -15.49
C GLN A 73 1.55 9.46 -15.86
N LEU A 74 0.82 10.51 -15.45
CA LEU A 74 -0.61 10.66 -15.72
C LEU A 74 -0.89 11.16 -17.15
N ARG A 75 -0.11 12.11 -17.68
CA ARG A 75 -0.25 12.61 -19.07
C ARG A 75 -0.08 11.48 -20.09
N LYS A 76 0.86 10.56 -19.88
CA LYS A 76 1.04 9.35 -20.73
C LYS A 76 -0.27 8.61 -20.98
N THR A 77 -1.08 8.44 -19.93
CA THR A 77 -2.32 7.66 -20.02
C THR A 77 -3.40 8.34 -20.88
N GLY A 78 -3.34 9.66 -21.06
CA GLY A 78 -4.40 10.46 -21.70
C GLY A 78 -5.70 10.63 -20.90
N ILE A 79 -5.92 9.84 -19.83
CA ILE A 79 -7.14 9.78 -19.01
C ILE A 79 -7.27 11.01 -18.09
N TYR A 80 -6.13 11.54 -17.64
CA TYR A 80 -6.06 12.51 -16.54
C TYR A 80 -5.65 13.91 -17.00
N GLU A 81 -5.93 14.87 -16.14
CA GLU A 81 -5.24 16.15 -16.04
C GLU A 81 -4.99 16.49 -14.58
N LEU A 82 -3.98 17.32 -14.30
CA LEU A 82 -3.75 17.82 -12.95
C LEU A 82 -4.56 19.10 -12.71
N VAL A 83 -4.94 19.31 -11.46
CA VAL A 83 -5.23 20.65 -10.93
C VAL A 83 -3.93 21.47 -10.99
N SER A 84 -4.00 22.73 -11.40
CA SER A 84 -2.81 23.62 -11.44
C SER A 84 -2.37 24.00 -10.03
N ASP A 85 -1.09 24.32 -9.85
CA ASP A 85 -0.61 24.86 -8.57
C ASP A 85 -1.35 26.19 -8.23
N GLU A 86 -1.69 26.98 -9.25
CA GLU A 86 -2.54 28.19 -9.15
C GLU A 86 -3.94 27.92 -8.57
N ASP A 87 -4.62 26.85 -9.02
CA ASP A 87 -5.92 26.41 -8.48
C ASP A 87 -5.78 25.97 -7.00
N VAL A 88 -4.67 25.32 -6.64
CA VAL A 88 -4.37 24.87 -5.26
C VAL A 88 -4.05 26.05 -4.34
N GLU A 89 -3.21 26.99 -4.79
CA GLU A 89 -2.89 28.24 -4.08
C GLU A 89 -4.13 29.11 -3.89
N ALA A 90 -5.03 29.19 -4.87
CA ALA A 90 -6.30 29.90 -4.72
C ALA A 90 -7.22 29.27 -3.65
N ALA A 91 -7.16 27.94 -3.48
CA ALA A 91 -7.95 27.22 -2.48
C ALA A 91 -7.34 27.20 -1.07
N LEU A 92 -6.01 27.17 -0.95
CA LEU A 92 -5.29 26.98 0.33
C LEU A 92 -4.45 28.19 0.77
N GLY A 93 -3.99 29.03 -0.14
CA GLY A 93 -2.87 29.95 0.10
C GLY A 93 -1.61 29.21 0.54
N ASP A 94 -0.78 29.84 1.38
CA ASP A 94 0.49 29.27 1.89
C ASP A 94 0.33 28.06 2.84
N GLN A 95 -0.89 27.53 3.03
CA GLN A 95 -1.16 26.42 3.94
C GLN A 95 -0.72 25.09 3.31
N MET A 96 0.24 24.39 3.93
CA MET A 96 0.57 22.99 3.62
C MET A 96 0.02 22.02 4.68
N PRO A 97 -1.08 21.28 4.41
CA PRO A 97 -1.65 20.33 5.35
C PRO A 97 -0.73 19.10 5.57
N THR A 98 -0.54 18.70 6.83
CA THR A 98 0.21 17.48 7.15
C THR A 98 -0.55 16.21 6.76
N ARG A 99 0.19 15.11 6.54
CA ARG A 99 -0.35 13.75 6.29
C ARG A 99 -1.45 13.33 7.26
N TRP A 100 -1.33 13.72 8.53
CA TRP A 100 -2.29 13.43 9.60
C TRP A 100 -3.48 14.41 9.64
N GLN A 101 -3.35 15.64 9.16
CA GLN A 101 -4.52 16.51 8.95
C GLN A 101 -5.37 16.01 7.78
N LEU A 102 -4.72 15.59 6.68
CA LEU A 102 -5.39 15.16 5.44
C LEU A 102 -6.24 13.90 5.62
N ALA A 103 -5.68 12.88 6.29
CA ALA A 103 -6.35 11.58 6.48
C ALA A 103 -7.27 11.52 7.71
N ARG A 104 -7.32 12.57 8.54
CA ARG A 104 -8.21 12.58 9.71
C ARG A 104 -9.67 12.62 9.24
N ASN A 105 -10.48 11.76 9.85
CA ASN A 105 -11.89 11.54 9.53
C ASN A 105 -12.07 11.09 8.06
N GLU A 106 -11.60 9.90 7.71
CA GLU A 106 -11.82 9.26 6.39
C GLU A 106 -11.47 10.19 5.21
N TRP A 107 -10.26 10.74 5.28
CA TRP A 107 -9.70 11.67 4.30
C TRP A 107 -10.53 12.95 4.04
N GLU A 108 -11.49 13.31 4.90
CA GLU A 108 -12.42 14.40 4.62
C GLU A 108 -11.76 15.78 4.45
N LEU A 109 -10.57 16.04 5.01
CA LEU A 109 -9.83 17.26 4.63
C LEU A 109 -9.32 17.18 3.19
N ALA A 110 -8.72 16.06 2.77
CA ALA A 110 -8.28 15.89 1.39
C ALA A 110 -9.46 15.93 0.40
N ARG A 111 -10.61 15.35 0.76
CA ARG A 111 -11.86 15.44 -0.02
C ARG A 111 -12.42 16.85 -0.06
N ARG A 112 -12.40 17.61 1.06
CA ARG A 112 -12.80 19.04 1.06
C ARG A 112 -11.93 19.88 0.12
N ILE A 113 -10.61 19.68 0.15
CA ILE A 113 -9.68 20.38 -0.77
C ILE A 113 -9.99 19.96 -2.21
N GLY A 114 -10.11 18.66 -2.49
CA GLY A 114 -10.47 18.14 -3.81
C GLY A 114 -11.78 18.74 -4.36
N ARG A 115 -12.84 18.80 -3.55
CA ARG A 115 -14.12 19.43 -3.94
C ARG A 115 -13.94 20.93 -4.20
N ALA A 116 -13.16 21.62 -3.38
CA ALA A 116 -12.93 23.06 -3.51
C ALA A 116 -12.13 23.45 -4.77
N VAL A 117 -11.23 22.58 -5.25
CA VAL A 117 -10.47 22.74 -6.51
C VAL A 117 -11.09 22.03 -7.71
N HIS A 118 -12.29 21.46 -7.58
CA HIS A 118 -12.99 20.66 -8.62
C HIS A 118 -12.15 19.47 -9.16
N ALA A 119 -11.52 18.71 -8.27
CA ALA A 119 -10.86 17.45 -8.57
C ALA A 119 -11.81 16.25 -8.39
N ASP A 120 -11.66 15.22 -9.22
CA ASP A 120 -12.33 13.92 -9.04
C ASP A 120 -11.56 13.03 -8.03
N TYR A 121 -10.23 13.20 -7.97
CA TYR A 121 -9.34 12.46 -7.07
C TYR A 121 -8.30 13.36 -6.38
N ALA A 122 -7.94 13.02 -5.15
CA ALA A 122 -6.80 13.56 -4.42
C ALA A 122 -5.70 12.50 -4.30
N LEU A 123 -4.49 12.82 -4.76
CA LEU A 123 -3.32 11.95 -4.75
C LEU A 123 -2.31 12.46 -3.72
N ILE A 124 -2.22 11.79 -2.57
CA ILE A 124 -1.30 12.11 -1.49
C ILE A 124 -0.03 11.26 -1.66
N VAL A 125 1.14 11.90 -1.62
CA VAL A 125 2.44 11.25 -1.76
C VAL A 125 3.32 11.59 -0.56
N GLU A 126 3.60 10.63 0.32
CA GLU A 126 4.47 10.81 1.48
C GLU A 126 5.80 10.06 1.34
N ARG A 127 6.91 10.78 1.58
CA ARG A 127 8.19 10.16 1.94
C ARG A 127 8.38 10.22 3.46
N GLY A 128 8.84 9.13 4.05
CA GLY A 128 9.03 9.06 5.51
C GLY A 128 10.12 8.11 5.97
N ALA A 129 10.27 8.02 7.30
CA ALA A 129 11.21 7.11 7.96
C ALA A 129 10.57 6.50 9.22
N ARG A 130 10.66 5.19 9.39
CA ARG A 130 10.05 4.45 10.51
C ARG A 130 11.14 3.90 11.44
N GLY A 131 11.02 4.20 12.74
CA GLY A 131 11.97 3.72 13.76
C GLY A 131 13.43 4.18 13.59
N GLY A 132 13.69 5.19 12.75
CA GLY A 132 15.04 5.72 12.46
C GLY A 132 15.95 4.83 11.60
N LYS A 133 15.56 3.56 11.36
CA LYS A 133 16.32 2.61 10.55
C LYS A 133 15.94 2.69 9.08
N ASP A 134 14.67 2.46 8.74
CA ASP A 134 14.24 2.32 7.34
C ASP A 134 13.39 3.51 6.87
N PHE A 135 13.47 3.77 5.57
CA PHE A 135 12.63 4.74 4.88
C PHE A 135 11.32 4.08 4.42
N PHE A 136 10.33 4.90 4.07
CA PHE A 136 9.15 4.43 3.34
C PHE A 136 8.71 5.45 2.30
N TRP A 137 8.02 4.94 1.29
CA TRP A 137 7.24 5.69 0.32
C TRP A 137 5.79 5.26 0.43
N GLU A 138 4.87 6.20 0.61
CA GLU A 138 3.45 5.93 0.59
C GLU A 138 2.79 6.80 -0.49
N THR A 139 2.01 6.17 -1.37
CA THR A 139 1.14 6.87 -2.32
C THR A 139 -0.30 6.46 -2.02
N VAL A 140 -1.19 7.42 -1.78
CA VAL A 140 -2.62 7.17 -1.59
C VAL A 140 -3.43 7.99 -2.58
N LEU A 141 -4.36 7.35 -3.27
CA LEU A 141 -5.34 7.97 -4.15
C LEU A 141 -6.71 7.90 -3.48
N VAL A 142 -7.34 9.05 -3.24
CA VAL A 142 -8.67 9.17 -2.61
C VAL A 142 -9.67 9.70 -3.62
N ASN A 143 -10.79 9.00 -3.82
CA ASN A 143 -11.92 9.50 -4.60
C ASN A 143 -12.61 10.64 -3.83
N VAL A 144 -12.71 11.81 -4.45
CA VAL A 144 -13.23 13.02 -3.80
C VAL A 144 -14.74 12.92 -3.53
N GLU A 145 -15.48 12.31 -4.45
CA GLU A 145 -16.92 12.06 -4.37
C GLU A 145 -17.22 10.94 -3.35
N SER A 146 -16.76 9.71 -3.62
CA SER A 146 -17.13 8.52 -2.84
C SER A 146 -16.38 8.39 -1.52
N GLY A 147 -15.18 8.95 -1.40
CA GLY A 147 -14.31 8.82 -0.24
C GLY A 147 -13.48 7.52 -0.18
N ARG A 148 -13.65 6.61 -1.16
CA ARG A 148 -12.82 5.41 -1.27
C ARG A 148 -11.35 5.78 -1.47
N ASP A 149 -10.45 5.15 -0.72
CA ASP A 149 -9.01 5.31 -0.86
C ASP A 149 -8.30 4.02 -1.30
N PHE A 150 -7.23 4.20 -2.06
CA PHE A 150 -6.36 3.15 -2.60
C PHE A 150 -4.93 3.50 -2.20
N GLY A 151 -4.23 2.63 -1.49
CA GLY A 151 -2.95 2.96 -0.84
C GLY A 151 -1.84 1.96 -1.11
N VAL A 152 -0.68 2.46 -1.55
CA VAL A 152 0.53 1.67 -1.82
C VAL A 152 1.67 2.14 -0.92
N LEU A 153 2.08 1.29 0.03
CA LEU A 153 3.20 1.53 0.94
C LEU A 153 4.40 0.65 0.55
N ILE A 154 5.49 1.29 0.11
CA ILE A 154 6.75 0.63 -0.25
C ILE A 154 7.79 0.93 0.84
N PRO A 155 8.21 -0.07 1.65
CA PRO A 155 9.33 0.08 2.56
C PRO A 155 10.65 0.17 1.77
N ILE A 156 11.56 1.02 2.21
CA ILE A 156 12.86 1.26 1.57
C ILE A 156 13.96 1.06 2.61
N THR A 157 14.67 -0.06 2.51
CA THR A 157 15.83 -0.36 3.37
C THR A 157 16.90 0.71 3.19
N LYS A 158 17.25 1.39 4.27
CA LYS A 158 18.18 2.54 4.22
C LYS A 158 19.64 2.07 4.12
N THR A 159 20.34 2.50 3.08
CA THR A 159 21.76 2.15 2.90
C THR A 159 22.68 3.26 3.40
N ARG A 160 24.00 3.04 3.36
CA ARG A 160 25.00 4.08 3.70
C ARG A 160 25.31 5.02 2.52
N ASP A 161 25.06 4.61 1.27
CA ASP A 161 25.26 5.46 0.10
C ASP A 161 24.07 6.43 -0.08
N ARG A 162 24.36 7.73 -0.09
CA ARG A 162 23.35 8.78 -0.30
C ARG A 162 22.74 8.75 -1.69
N ASP A 163 23.49 8.35 -2.71
CA ASP A 163 23.05 8.29 -4.11
C ASP A 163 22.25 7.02 -4.40
N GLU A 164 22.58 5.89 -3.77
CA GLU A 164 21.75 4.68 -3.73
C GLU A 164 20.39 4.96 -3.06
N ASN A 165 20.36 5.57 -1.86
CA ASN A 165 19.10 5.95 -1.22
C ASN A 165 18.23 6.85 -2.14
N ARG A 166 18.82 7.82 -2.86
CA ARG A 166 18.09 8.65 -3.84
C ARG A 166 17.55 7.81 -5.02
N ARG A 167 18.33 6.84 -5.52
CA ARG A 167 17.89 5.91 -6.57
C ARG A 167 16.74 5.01 -6.10
N LEU A 168 16.80 4.48 -4.88
CA LEU A 168 15.75 3.65 -4.28
C LEU A 168 14.42 4.41 -4.12
N PHE A 169 14.45 5.64 -3.61
CA PHE A 169 13.26 6.50 -3.56
C PHE A 169 12.65 6.74 -4.96
N MET A 170 13.49 7.02 -5.96
CA MET A 170 13.03 7.22 -7.34
C MET A 170 12.58 5.92 -8.04
N ALA A 171 12.95 4.74 -7.52
CA ALA A 171 12.40 3.46 -7.96
C ALA A 171 11.03 3.20 -7.32
N ALA A 172 10.92 3.37 -6.00
CA ALA A 172 9.66 3.23 -5.26
C ALA A 172 8.56 4.17 -5.80
N ALA A 173 8.89 5.44 -6.05
CA ALA A 173 7.98 6.40 -6.66
C ALA A 173 7.39 5.86 -7.98
N ARG A 174 8.24 5.38 -8.89
CA ARG A 174 7.81 4.81 -10.19
C ARG A 174 7.02 3.51 -10.04
N ALA A 175 7.38 2.66 -9.08
CA ALA A 175 6.70 1.39 -8.81
C ALA A 175 5.34 1.56 -8.11
N SER A 176 5.11 2.68 -7.41
CA SER A 176 3.85 2.93 -6.70
C SER A 176 2.65 3.12 -7.65
N TYR A 177 2.84 3.81 -8.78
CA TYR A 177 1.73 4.16 -9.68
C TYR A 177 1.07 2.96 -10.39
N PRO A 178 1.80 1.97 -10.95
CA PRO A 178 1.16 0.80 -11.56
C PRO A 178 0.27 0.01 -10.59
N GLU A 179 0.74 -0.26 -9.37
CA GLU A 179 -0.05 -0.98 -8.37
C GLU A 179 -1.25 -0.14 -7.88
N LEU A 180 -1.05 1.16 -7.66
CA LEU A 180 -2.11 2.08 -7.25
C LEU A 180 -3.26 2.14 -8.27
N PHE A 181 -2.95 2.24 -9.56
CA PHE A 181 -3.98 2.31 -10.61
C PHE A 181 -4.56 0.94 -10.97
N LYS A 182 -3.83 -0.15 -10.74
CA LYS A 182 -4.34 -1.52 -10.86
C LYS A 182 -5.46 -1.82 -9.87
N ASP A 183 -5.36 -1.32 -8.64
CA ASP A 183 -6.41 -1.47 -7.63
C ASP A 183 -7.54 -0.43 -7.81
N ALA A 184 -7.22 0.79 -8.24
CA ALA A 184 -8.20 1.87 -8.44
C ALA A 184 -8.99 1.80 -9.77
N LYS A 185 -8.54 1.04 -10.79
CA LYS A 185 -9.07 1.11 -12.17
C LYS A 185 -10.59 0.97 -12.31
N GLN A 186 -11.22 0.14 -11.48
CA GLN A 186 -12.68 -0.03 -11.44
C GLN A 186 -13.39 1.27 -11.02
N ASP A 187 -12.98 1.86 -9.90
CA ASP A 187 -13.55 3.11 -9.37
C ASP A 187 -13.27 4.31 -10.28
N MET A 188 -12.08 4.35 -10.88
CA MET A 188 -11.69 5.37 -11.86
C MET A 188 -12.51 5.26 -13.14
N LEU A 189 -12.76 4.05 -13.64
CA LEU A 189 -13.64 3.79 -14.77
C LEU A 189 -15.07 4.23 -14.46
N ALA A 190 -15.64 3.81 -13.33
CA ALA A 190 -16.97 4.23 -12.88
C ALA A 190 -17.10 5.76 -12.79
N THR A 191 -16.07 6.45 -12.29
CA THR A 191 -16.05 7.91 -12.15
C THR A 191 -15.96 8.61 -13.51
N ALA A 192 -15.09 8.13 -14.42
CA ALA A 192 -15.01 8.65 -15.79
C ALA A 192 -16.32 8.44 -16.58
N LEU A 193 -17.02 7.34 -16.34
CA LEU A 193 -18.33 7.06 -16.94
C LEU A 193 -19.40 8.04 -16.46
N ARG A 194 -19.53 8.27 -15.15
CA ARG A 194 -20.48 9.26 -14.61
C ARG A 194 -20.25 10.63 -15.24
N LYS A 195 -18.99 11.07 -15.31
CA LYS A 195 -18.59 12.35 -15.91
C LYS A 195 -18.90 12.44 -17.40
N GLY A 196 -18.57 11.39 -18.18
CA GLY A 196 -18.87 11.32 -19.62
C GLY A 196 -20.36 11.33 -19.96
N HIS A 197 -21.21 10.71 -19.10
CA HIS A 197 -22.66 10.75 -19.24
C HIS A 197 -23.22 12.16 -18.97
N GLN A 198 -22.83 12.80 -17.85
CA GLN A 198 -23.25 14.17 -17.51
C GLN A 198 -22.90 15.17 -18.62
N MET A 199 -21.71 15.05 -19.24
CA MET A 199 -21.34 15.88 -20.39
C MET A 199 -22.22 15.62 -21.62
N SER A 200 -22.58 14.35 -21.89
CA SER A 200 -23.46 14.01 -23.01
C SER A 200 -24.89 14.53 -22.81
N GLU A 201 -25.40 14.52 -21.59
CA GLU A 201 -26.72 15.06 -21.24
C GLU A 201 -26.72 16.60 -21.34
N ALA A 202 -25.70 17.28 -20.80
CA ALA A 202 -25.56 18.73 -20.89
C ALA A 202 -25.48 19.23 -22.35
N GLN A 203 -24.80 18.49 -23.23
CA GLN A 203 -24.72 18.82 -24.67
C GLN A 203 -26.04 18.56 -25.42
N SER A 204 -26.89 17.65 -24.93
CA SER A 204 -28.18 17.32 -25.56
C SER A 204 -29.27 18.39 -25.38
N HIS A 205 -29.06 19.36 -24.48
CA HIS A 205 -30.08 20.31 -24.05
C HIS A 205 -30.01 21.70 -24.73
N VAL A 206 -29.21 21.85 -25.80
CA VAL A 206 -29.05 23.11 -26.55
C VAL A 206 -29.55 22.93 -27.99
N GLY A 207 -30.81 23.30 -28.23
CA GLY A 207 -31.43 23.36 -29.56
C GLY A 207 -32.05 24.75 -29.81
N PRO A 208 -31.95 25.31 -31.04
CA PRO A 208 -32.36 26.69 -31.32
C PRO A 208 -33.85 26.84 -31.70
N ASP A 209 -34.39 28.01 -31.37
CA ASP A 209 -35.50 28.78 -31.96
C ASP A 209 -36.79 28.08 -32.49
N GLY A 210 -37.95 28.63 -32.12
CA GLY A 210 -39.25 28.20 -32.67
C GLY A 210 -40.47 28.91 -32.08
N ASP A 211 -40.85 30.05 -32.68
CA ASP A 211 -42.04 30.84 -32.30
C ASP A 211 -43.36 30.03 -32.30
N THR A 212 -44.20 30.24 -31.30
CA THR A 212 -45.57 29.69 -31.21
C THR A 212 -46.52 30.66 -30.51
N SER A 213 -47.74 30.76 -31.04
CA SER A 213 -48.66 31.87 -30.76
C SER A 213 -49.21 31.90 -29.33
N VAL A 214 -49.63 33.09 -28.91
CA VAL A 214 -50.15 33.40 -27.56
C VAL A 214 -51.32 32.49 -27.14
N ALA A 215 -52.13 32.00 -28.08
CA ALA A 215 -53.23 31.08 -27.80
C ALA A 215 -52.75 29.66 -27.42
N ALA A 216 -51.66 29.18 -28.02
CA ALA A 216 -51.07 27.89 -27.67
C ALA A 216 -50.39 27.93 -26.29
N ARG A 217 -49.71 29.05 -25.97
CA ARG A 217 -49.05 29.26 -24.68
C ARG A 217 -49.99 29.08 -23.49
N ALA A 218 -51.20 29.65 -23.50
CA ALA A 218 -52.11 29.58 -22.36
C ALA A 218 -52.57 28.14 -22.00
N ASP A 219 -52.71 27.26 -23.00
CA ASP A 219 -53.08 25.85 -22.78
C ASP A 219 -51.88 24.95 -22.51
N GLN A 220 -50.72 25.26 -23.11
CA GLN A 220 -49.45 24.64 -22.77
C GLN A 220 -49.04 24.98 -21.32
N GLU A 221 -49.12 26.23 -20.89
CA GLU A 221 -48.86 26.68 -19.52
C GLU A 221 -49.77 25.98 -18.51
N ARG A 222 -51.06 25.76 -18.83
CA ARG A 222 -51.96 24.97 -17.97
C ARG A 222 -51.52 23.52 -17.83
N ARG A 223 -51.17 22.86 -18.95
CA ARG A 223 -50.68 21.47 -18.96
C ARG A 223 -49.33 21.34 -18.27
N GLU A 224 -48.41 22.28 -18.50
CA GLU A 224 -47.12 22.36 -17.82
C GLU A 224 -47.28 22.63 -16.33
N ARG A 225 -48.25 23.47 -15.90
CA ARG A 225 -48.52 23.70 -14.48
C ARG A 225 -49.00 22.42 -13.80
N GLN A 226 -49.94 21.70 -14.40
CA GLN A 226 -50.38 20.40 -13.89
C GLN A 226 -49.25 19.36 -13.91
N ALA A 227 -48.43 19.31 -14.96
CA ALA A 227 -47.28 18.41 -15.04
C ALA A 227 -46.20 18.75 -13.99
N ARG A 228 -45.93 20.03 -13.74
CA ARG A 228 -45.02 20.51 -12.68
C ARG A 228 -45.58 20.21 -11.28
N GLU A 229 -46.89 20.35 -11.07
CA GLU A 229 -47.55 19.98 -9.80
C GLU A 229 -47.51 18.46 -9.57
N GLN A 230 -47.75 17.64 -10.60
CA GLN A 230 -47.63 16.18 -10.52
C GLN A 230 -46.19 15.72 -10.31
N ALA A 231 -45.22 16.30 -11.05
CA ALA A 231 -43.80 16.01 -10.85
C ALA A 231 -43.32 16.44 -9.46
N ALA A 232 -43.77 17.59 -8.94
CA ALA A 232 -43.48 18.02 -7.58
C ALA A 232 -44.13 17.11 -6.51
N ALA A 233 -45.29 16.51 -6.78
CA ALA A 233 -45.91 15.52 -5.90
C ALA A 233 -45.12 14.19 -5.91
N GLN A 234 -44.76 13.68 -7.10
CA GLN A 234 -43.93 12.48 -7.25
C GLN A 234 -42.55 12.66 -6.62
N GLU A 235 -41.93 13.83 -6.78
CA GLU A 235 -40.61 14.13 -6.19
C GLU A 235 -40.69 14.25 -4.66
N ARG A 236 -41.77 14.84 -4.11
CA ARG A 236 -42.01 14.83 -2.66
C ARG A 236 -42.16 13.41 -2.11
N GLU A 237 -42.82 12.52 -2.85
CA GLU A 237 -42.95 11.11 -2.48
C GLU A 237 -41.62 10.37 -2.59
N ARG A 238 -40.83 10.62 -3.65
CA ARG A 238 -39.48 10.07 -3.82
C ARG A 238 -38.57 10.52 -2.66
N LEU A 239 -38.58 11.80 -2.32
CA LEU A 239 -37.83 12.37 -1.20
C LEU A 239 -38.36 11.93 0.18
N ALA A 240 -39.60 11.43 0.29
CA ALA A 240 -40.06 10.75 1.51
C ALA A 240 -39.47 9.34 1.58
N ARG A 241 -39.64 8.53 0.53
CA ARG A 241 -39.10 7.16 0.43
C ARG A 241 -37.56 7.10 0.60
N VAL A 242 -36.82 8.11 0.13
CA VAL A 242 -35.37 8.22 0.36
C VAL A 242 -35.06 8.47 1.84
N ARG A 243 -35.77 9.38 2.52
CA ARG A 243 -35.58 9.61 3.96
C ARG A 243 -35.94 8.40 4.81
N ASP A 244 -37.03 7.71 4.48
CA ASP A 244 -37.39 6.43 5.12
C ASP A 244 -36.31 5.35 4.94
N ALA A 245 -35.60 5.35 3.79
CA ALA A 245 -34.50 4.43 3.52
C ALA A 245 -33.23 4.83 4.27
N GLU A 246 -32.87 6.11 4.29
CA GLU A 246 -31.75 6.65 5.08
C GLU A 246 -31.94 6.37 6.58
N GLU A 247 -33.14 6.56 7.13
CA GLU A 247 -33.42 6.30 8.54
C GLU A 247 -33.28 4.80 8.87
N ARG A 248 -33.80 3.91 8.03
CA ARG A 248 -33.57 2.45 8.15
C ARG A 248 -32.10 2.09 8.08
N GLN A 249 -31.34 2.72 7.19
CA GLN A 249 -29.89 2.48 7.05
C GLN A 249 -29.15 2.92 8.32
N ARG A 250 -29.43 4.12 8.86
CA ARG A 250 -28.85 4.61 10.13
C ARG A 250 -29.19 3.71 11.32
N VAL A 251 -30.39 3.14 11.37
CA VAL A 251 -30.77 2.16 12.41
C VAL A 251 -29.96 0.87 12.26
N GLN A 252 -29.84 0.30 11.06
CA GLN A 252 -29.03 -0.90 10.81
C GLN A 252 -27.54 -0.67 11.09
N GLU A 253 -27.02 0.52 10.80
CA GLU A 253 -25.65 0.92 11.07
C GLU A 253 -25.38 1.03 12.58
N ALA A 254 -26.28 1.68 13.33
CA ALA A 254 -26.21 1.74 14.79
C ALA A 254 -26.38 0.36 15.47
N GLU A 255 -27.16 -0.56 14.89
CA GLU A 255 -27.23 -1.95 15.36
C GLU A 255 -25.93 -2.71 15.10
N ARG A 256 -25.31 -2.55 13.92
CA ARG A 256 -24.00 -3.13 13.60
C ARG A 256 -22.89 -2.59 14.49
N GLU A 257 -22.86 -1.29 14.77
CA GLU A 257 -21.88 -0.68 15.68
C GLU A 257 -22.01 -1.26 17.09
N ARG A 258 -23.24 -1.41 17.59
CA ARG A 258 -23.52 -2.06 18.90
C ARG A 258 -23.05 -3.51 18.93
N GLN A 259 -23.34 -4.30 17.89
CA GLN A 259 -22.89 -5.70 17.79
C GLN A 259 -21.37 -5.82 17.72
N ALA A 260 -20.71 -4.98 16.90
CA ALA A 260 -19.26 -4.95 16.78
C ALA A 260 -18.58 -4.54 18.10
N LYS A 261 -19.16 -3.58 18.83
CA LYS A 261 -18.69 -3.20 20.16
C LYS A 261 -18.87 -4.32 21.18
N GLU A 262 -20.03 -4.97 21.23
CA GLU A 262 -20.26 -6.09 22.13
C GLU A 262 -19.32 -7.26 21.84
N GLN A 263 -19.04 -7.55 20.56
CA GLN A 263 -18.03 -8.53 20.17
C GLN A 263 -16.63 -8.11 20.65
N ALA A 264 -16.22 -6.86 20.44
CA ALA A 264 -14.90 -6.37 20.87
C ALA A 264 -14.74 -6.41 22.40
N ASP A 265 -15.78 -6.11 23.17
CA ASP A 265 -15.78 -6.20 24.63
C ASP A 265 -15.73 -7.67 25.11
N ARG A 266 -16.42 -8.59 24.42
CA ARG A 266 -16.31 -10.06 24.65
C ARG A 266 -14.93 -10.60 24.34
N GLU A 267 -14.32 -10.19 23.23
CA GLU A 267 -12.96 -10.59 22.82
C GLU A 267 -11.90 -10.08 23.81
N ARG A 268 -12.03 -8.83 24.28
CA ARG A 268 -11.18 -8.27 25.35
C ARG A 268 -11.28 -9.08 26.64
N ALA A 269 -12.50 -9.41 27.09
CA ALA A 269 -12.71 -10.23 28.28
C ALA A 269 -12.17 -11.66 28.14
N ALA A 270 -12.16 -12.23 26.92
CA ALA A 270 -11.54 -13.52 26.64
C ALA A 270 -10.00 -13.44 26.69
N LEU A 271 -9.41 -12.41 26.07
CA LEU A 271 -7.96 -12.17 26.12
C LEU A 271 -7.46 -11.90 27.54
N GLU A 272 -8.23 -11.17 28.36
CA GLU A 272 -7.88 -10.92 29.76
C GLU A 272 -7.85 -12.23 30.57
N LYS A 273 -8.84 -13.12 30.40
CA LYS A 273 -8.83 -14.44 31.04
C LYS A 273 -7.62 -15.27 30.64
N VAL A 274 -7.27 -15.31 29.35
CA VAL A 274 -6.07 -16.03 28.87
C VAL A 274 -4.78 -15.42 29.45
N ALA A 275 -4.73 -14.11 29.67
CA ALA A 275 -3.60 -13.46 30.34
C ALA A 275 -3.53 -13.83 31.85
N GLN A 276 -4.67 -13.84 32.55
CA GLN A 276 -4.76 -14.25 33.95
C GLN A 276 -4.35 -15.73 34.15
N GLU A 277 -4.83 -16.64 33.28
CA GLU A 277 -4.46 -18.06 33.30
C GLU A 277 -2.95 -18.26 33.05
N ARG A 278 -2.36 -17.54 32.09
CA ARG A 278 -0.91 -17.59 31.82
C ARG A 278 -0.09 -17.11 33.02
N ALA A 279 -0.47 -15.99 33.64
CA ALA A 279 0.23 -15.47 34.82
C ALA A 279 0.13 -16.44 36.02
N ALA A 280 -1.00 -17.13 36.18
CA ALA A 280 -1.15 -18.17 37.21
C ALA A 280 -0.25 -19.39 36.95
N LEU A 281 -0.16 -19.85 35.69
CA LEU A 281 0.73 -20.96 35.29
C LEU A 281 2.22 -20.60 35.43
N GLU A 282 2.61 -19.38 35.06
CA GLU A 282 3.97 -18.87 35.20
C GLU A 282 4.40 -18.85 36.67
N LYS A 283 3.59 -18.24 37.54
CA LYS A 283 3.84 -18.23 38.99
C LYS A 283 3.92 -19.64 39.59
N ALA A 284 3.08 -20.57 39.16
CA ALA A 284 3.12 -21.96 39.62
C ALA A 284 4.40 -22.69 39.16
N ALA A 285 4.95 -22.34 37.99
CA ALA A 285 6.23 -22.84 37.52
C ALA A 285 7.41 -22.27 38.32
N GLU A 286 7.39 -20.97 38.65
CA GLU A 286 8.38 -20.34 39.53
C GLU A 286 8.41 -20.98 40.93
N GLU A 287 7.23 -21.18 41.54
CA GLU A 287 7.11 -21.80 42.86
C GLU A 287 7.63 -23.24 42.86
N LYS A 288 7.30 -24.03 41.82
CA LYS A 288 7.85 -25.38 41.64
C LYS A 288 9.38 -25.36 41.50
N ALA A 289 9.94 -24.46 40.69
CA ALA A 289 11.38 -24.35 40.49
C ALA A 289 12.12 -23.94 41.78
N ALA A 290 11.52 -23.07 42.60
CA ALA A 290 12.06 -22.69 43.91
C ALA A 290 12.07 -23.89 44.88
N LEU A 291 11.00 -24.68 44.92
CA LEU A 291 10.92 -25.90 45.74
C LEU A 291 11.94 -26.96 45.30
N GLU A 292 12.10 -27.18 44.00
CA GLU A 292 13.07 -28.12 43.45
C GLU A 292 14.52 -27.69 43.78
N LYS A 293 14.84 -26.40 43.63
CA LYS A 293 16.14 -25.85 44.03
C LYS A 293 16.40 -26.04 45.53
N ALA A 294 15.42 -25.76 46.40
CA ALA A 294 15.55 -25.94 47.84
C ALA A 294 15.76 -27.41 48.24
N ALA A 295 15.11 -28.35 47.55
CA ALA A 295 15.31 -29.78 47.76
C ALA A 295 16.73 -30.24 47.35
N LEU A 296 17.25 -29.74 46.22
CA LEU A 296 18.62 -30.01 45.76
C LEU A 296 19.68 -29.43 46.72
N GLU A 297 19.46 -28.21 47.22
CA GLU A 297 20.37 -27.56 48.18
C GLU A 297 20.39 -28.31 49.52
N LYS A 298 19.23 -28.72 50.04
CA LYS A 298 19.13 -29.57 51.23
C LYS A 298 19.87 -30.90 51.02
N ALA A 299 19.65 -31.58 49.90
CA ALA A 299 20.32 -32.85 49.60
C ALA A 299 21.86 -32.70 49.48
N ALA A 300 22.35 -31.55 49.01
CA ALA A 300 23.78 -31.25 48.98
C ALA A 300 24.37 -31.04 50.39
N LEU A 301 23.64 -30.37 51.29
CA LEU A 301 24.03 -30.23 52.70
C LEU A 301 24.05 -31.57 53.44
N GLU A 302 23.04 -32.43 53.23
CA GLU A 302 22.98 -33.76 53.83
C GLU A 302 24.15 -34.67 53.34
N ARG A 303 24.54 -34.56 52.07
CA ARG A 303 25.74 -35.26 51.53
C ARG A 303 27.03 -34.78 52.19
N ARG A 304 27.27 -33.47 52.28
CA ARG A 304 28.45 -32.91 52.97
C ARG A 304 28.54 -33.36 54.42
N ALA A 305 27.43 -33.32 55.16
CA ALA A 305 27.39 -33.80 56.55
C ALA A 305 27.64 -35.31 56.68
N ALA A 306 27.33 -36.11 55.65
CA ALA A 306 27.67 -37.54 55.61
C ALA A 306 29.15 -37.78 55.25
N GLU A 307 29.73 -36.96 54.38
CA GLU A 307 31.16 -36.98 54.02
C GLU A 307 32.04 -36.56 55.21
N GLU A 308 31.69 -35.50 55.93
CA GLU A 308 32.35 -35.07 57.18
C GLU A 308 32.34 -36.17 58.24
N ARG A 309 31.20 -36.86 58.42
CA ARG A 309 31.10 -38.00 59.36
C ARG A 309 32.00 -39.17 58.95
N ARG A 310 32.08 -39.49 57.66
CA ARG A 310 32.99 -40.54 57.15
C ARG A 310 34.45 -40.17 57.38
N ALA A 311 34.83 -38.94 57.07
CA ALA A 311 36.19 -38.45 57.31
C ALA A 311 36.56 -38.44 58.80
N ALA A 312 35.62 -38.10 59.69
CA ALA A 312 35.82 -38.17 61.14
C ALA A 312 35.96 -39.61 61.65
N GLU A 313 35.18 -40.57 61.13
CA GLU A 313 35.32 -41.99 61.47
C GLU A 313 36.64 -42.58 60.94
N GLU A 314 37.03 -42.23 59.72
CA GLU A 314 38.30 -42.63 59.12
C GLU A 314 39.50 -42.06 59.90
N ALA A 315 39.44 -40.78 60.29
CA ALA A 315 40.46 -40.16 61.15
C ALA A 315 40.53 -40.82 62.54
N ALA A 316 39.40 -41.24 63.11
CA ALA A 316 39.39 -41.98 64.38
C ALA A 316 39.99 -43.39 64.23
N ARG A 317 39.67 -44.11 63.16
CA ARG A 317 40.28 -45.41 62.81
C ARG A 317 41.79 -45.26 62.60
N ALA A 318 42.21 -44.28 61.79
CA ALA A 318 43.61 -43.97 61.53
C ALA A 318 44.37 -43.57 62.80
N LYS A 319 43.72 -42.91 63.77
CA LYS A 319 44.34 -42.64 65.09
C LYS A 319 44.56 -43.91 65.90
N VAL A 320 43.58 -44.81 65.96
CA VAL A 320 43.72 -46.11 66.65
C VAL A 320 44.79 -46.98 65.98
N GLU A 321 44.85 -46.97 64.64
CA GLU A 321 45.91 -47.64 63.88
C GLU A 321 47.28 -46.97 64.08
N ALA A 322 47.35 -45.64 64.19
CA ALA A 322 48.59 -44.93 64.49
C ALA A 322 49.09 -45.19 65.93
N GLU A 323 48.20 -45.32 66.91
CA GLU A 323 48.55 -45.71 68.29
C GLU A 323 49.04 -47.17 68.34
N ARG A 324 48.35 -48.09 67.65
CA ARG A 324 48.83 -49.48 67.46
C ARG A 324 50.15 -49.54 66.69
N ALA A 325 50.34 -48.69 65.68
CA ALA A 325 51.57 -48.61 64.91
C ALA A 325 52.70 -47.93 65.70
N ALA A 326 52.40 -47.06 66.67
CA ALA A 326 53.38 -46.52 67.61
C ALA A 326 53.85 -47.62 68.57
N GLN A 327 52.92 -48.39 69.16
CA GLN A 327 53.24 -49.57 69.98
C GLN A 327 54.02 -50.62 69.17
N ALA A 328 53.62 -50.88 67.92
CA ALA A 328 54.32 -51.79 67.02
C ALA A 328 55.68 -51.23 66.55
N ARG A 329 55.88 -49.90 66.50
CA ARG A 329 57.18 -49.25 66.26
C ARG A 329 58.06 -49.16 67.51
N GLU A 330 57.48 -49.30 68.70
CA GLU A 330 58.21 -49.42 69.97
C GLU A 330 58.70 -50.87 70.14
N ALA A 331 57.84 -51.86 69.90
CA ALA A 331 58.23 -53.26 69.73
C ALA A 331 59.23 -53.42 68.55
N ALA A 332 58.95 -52.83 67.38
CA ALA A 332 59.88 -52.86 66.26
C ALA A 332 61.10 -51.93 66.44
N ARG A 333 61.20 -51.11 67.50
CA ARG A 333 62.47 -50.48 67.91
C ARG A 333 63.38 -51.45 68.66
N GLN A 334 62.80 -52.47 69.30
CA GLN A 334 63.54 -53.60 69.85
C GLN A 334 63.99 -54.57 68.73
N VAL A 335 63.32 -54.58 67.58
CA VAL A 335 63.67 -55.42 66.41
C VAL A 335 64.56 -54.68 65.40
N GLN A 336 64.29 -53.41 65.06
CA GLN A 336 65.11 -52.59 64.13
C GLN A 336 66.42 -52.06 64.75
N GLN A 337 66.87 -52.65 65.85
CA GLN A 337 68.30 -52.69 66.15
C GLN A 337 69.02 -53.67 65.20
N GLU A 338 68.28 -54.57 64.53
CA GLU A 338 68.70 -55.34 63.37
C GLU A 338 68.18 -54.75 62.04
N GLN A 339 69.10 -54.65 61.08
CA GLN A 339 68.88 -54.63 59.62
C GLN A 339 68.23 -53.39 58.98
N ALA A 340 68.71 -53.05 57.77
CA ALA A 340 68.45 -51.78 57.08
C ALA A 340 68.60 -51.91 55.54
N LEU A 341 68.41 -50.77 54.84
CA LEU A 341 68.61 -50.49 53.40
C LEU A 341 67.50 -50.88 52.37
N ARG A 342 67.24 -49.91 51.46
CA ARG A 342 66.52 -49.96 50.15
C ARG A 342 65.00 -50.23 50.20
N GLY A 343 64.14 -49.64 49.35
CA GLY A 343 64.31 -48.49 48.44
C GLY A 343 63.24 -48.39 47.32
N THR A 344 62.53 -47.25 47.21
CA THR A 344 62.09 -46.47 45.99
C THR A 344 61.71 -47.20 44.66
N VAL A 345 60.67 -46.85 43.85
CA VAL A 345 59.73 -45.69 43.77
C VAL A 345 58.63 -45.89 42.65
N VAL A 346 57.43 -45.25 42.78
CA VAL A 346 56.43 -44.74 41.74
C VAL A 346 55.91 -45.68 40.60
N GLN A 347 54.59 -45.87 40.31
CA GLN A 347 53.50 -45.01 39.72
C GLN A 347 53.70 -44.61 38.21
N ALA A 348 52.71 -44.19 37.38
CA ALA A 348 51.33 -44.63 37.06
C ALA A 348 50.82 -43.83 35.80
N GLU A 349 49.81 -44.33 35.04
CA GLU A 349 49.24 -43.66 33.83
C GLU A 349 47.72 -43.34 33.91
N PRO A 350 47.23 -42.27 33.25
CA PRO A 350 45.80 -42.04 32.94
C PRO A 350 45.48 -41.69 31.44
N PRO A 351 44.20 -41.71 30.98
CA PRO A 351 43.86 -41.72 29.55
C PRO A 351 42.91 -40.60 28.98
N VAL A 352 43.04 -40.36 27.66
CA VAL A 352 41.99 -40.10 26.62
C VAL A 352 40.96 -38.94 26.76
N ALA A 353 41.21 -37.88 25.97
CA ALA A 353 40.36 -37.16 24.97
C ALA A 353 38.86 -36.76 25.17
N GLU A 354 38.54 -35.58 24.61
CA GLU A 354 37.20 -35.13 24.14
C GLU A 354 37.29 -34.62 22.68
N GLY A 355 36.16 -34.36 22.00
CA GLY A 355 36.14 -33.80 20.64
C GLY A 355 34.78 -33.22 20.22
N HIS A 356 34.76 -32.26 19.29
CA HIS A 356 33.57 -31.45 18.97
C HIS A 356 33.26 -31.28 17.47
N SER A 357 32.01 -31.62 17.12
CA SER A 357 31.14 -30.98 16.10
C SER A 357 31.53 -31.00 14.61
N ARG A 358 30.50 -30.73 13.79
CA ARG A 358 30.40 -30.94 12.34
C ARG A 358 29.55 -29.82 11.74
N VAL A 359 29.87 -29.37 10.53
CA VAL A 359 29.11 -28.33 9.81
C VAL A 359 28.57 -28.90 8.50
N VAL A 360 27.40 -28.42 8.06
CA VAL A 360 26.79 -28.72 6.76
C VAL A 360 26.48 -27.39 6.08
N GLN A 361 26.84 -27.25 4.80
CA GLN A 361 26.52 -26.07 4.00
C GLN A 361 25.33 -26.38 3.06
N LEU A 362 24.42 -25.42 2.96
CA LEU A 362 23.30 -25.39 2.02
C LEU A 362 23.33 -24.06 1.25
N GLU A 363 24.20 -23.98 0.25
CA GLU A 363 24.32 -22.82 -0.65
C GLU A 363 24.05 -23.22 -2.10
N GLN A 364 22.76 -23.36 -2.45
CA GLN A 364 22.30 -23.45 -3.84
C GLN A 364 20.79 -23.17 -3.92
N LEU A 365 20.41 -22.01 -4.47
CA LEU A 365 19.13 -21.72 -5.17
C LEU A 365 19.06 -20.23 -5.55
N ALA A 366 19.89 -19.76 -6.49
CA ALA A 366 19.91 -18.36 -6.92
C ALA A 366 20.37 -18.14 -8.37
N GLN A 367 19.67 -18.74 -9.34
CA GLN A 367 19.68 -18.31 -10.75
C GLN A 367 18.56 -18.98 -11.56
N LYS A 368 17.61 -18.18 -12.06
CA LYS A 368 16.73 -18.55 -13.17
C LYS A 368 16.49 -17.32 -14.04
N SER A 369 17.38 -17.10 -14.99
CA SER A 369 17.15 -16.16 -16.09
C SER A 369 15.98 -16.66 -16.95
N VAL A 370 15.11 -15.74 -17.37
CA VAL A 370 14.00 -16.04 -18.29
C VAL A 370 14.50 -15.91 -19.73
N PRO A 371 14.36 -16.93 -20.59
CA PRO A 371 14.74 -16.83 -22.00
C PRO A 371 13.74 -15.99 -22.78
N ALA A 372 14.22 -15.24 -23.79
CA ALA A 372 13.37 -14.44 -24.66
C ALA A 372 12.77 -15.30 -25.78
N SER A 373 11.54 -15.79 -25.59
CA SER A 373 10.78 -16.50 -26.63
C SER A 373 9.30 -16.10 -26.61
N GLY A 374 8.94 -15.11 -27.44
CA GLY A 374 7.56 -14.67 -27.64
C GLY A 374 7.38 -13.87 -28.92
N GLU A 375 6.14 -13.82 -29.42
CA GLU A 375 5.74 -13.02 -30.57
C GLU A 375 5.68 -11.54 -30.15
N ARG A 376 6.53 -10.70 -30.77
CA ARG A 376 6.60 -9.26 -30.44
C ARG A 376 5.31 -8.55 -30.87
N ILE A 377 4.59 -8.01 -29.90
CA ILE A 377 3.24 -7.48 -30.08
C ILE A 377 3.10 -6.06 -29.52
N VAL A 378 2.31 -5.24 -30.21
CA VAL A 378 1.91 -3.89 -29.76
C VAL A 378 0.42 -3.88 -29.52
N VAL A 379 -0.04 -3.27 -28.43
CA VAL A 379 -1.46 -2.99 -28.20
C VAL A 379 -1.66 -1.48 -28.25
N TYR A 380 -2.43 -1.00 -29.23
CA TYR A 380 -2.75 0.42 -29.40
C TYR A 380 -3.82 0.89 -28.42
N ASP A 381 -3.89 2.20 -28.18
CA ASP A 381 -5.00 2.81 -27.45
C ASP A 381 -6.28 2.65 -28.30
N PHE A 382 -7.37 2.18 -27.71
CA PHE A 382 -8.65 1.99 -28.39
C PHE A 382 -9.27 3.32 -28.82
N GLU A 383 -9.82 3.36 -30.03
CA GLU A 383 -10.54 4.52 -30.56
C GLU A 383 -11.86 4.73 -29.80
N ALA A 384 -12.20 5.98 -29.46
CA ALA A 384 -13.52 6.36 -28.95
C ALA A 384 -13.82 7.85 -29.18
N SER A 385 -15.10 8.23 -29.12
CA SER A 385 -15.53 9.63 -29.04
C SER A 385 -15.04 10.28 -27.73
N ALA A 386 -14.88 11.62 -27.71
CA ALA A 386 -14.30 12.37 -26.59
C ALA A 386 -14.80 11.94 -25.19
N ASN A 387 -16.12 11.84 -25.00
CA ASN A 387 -16.76 11.47 -23.73
C ASN A 387 -16.43 10.03 -23.26
N TYR A 388 -15.99 9.16 -24.17
CA TYR A 388 -15.59 7.77 -23.94
C TYR A 388 -14.08 7.52 -24.09
N ARG A 389 -13.29 8.54 -24.46
CA ARG A 389 -11.83 8.42 -24.60
C ARG A 389 -11.14 7.96 -23.30
N PRO A 390 -11.50 8.46 -22.09
CA PRO A 390 -10.93 7.96 -20.84
C PRO A 390 -11.21 6.47 -20.62
N VAL A 391 -12.45 6.04 -20.90
CA VAL A 391 -12.90 4.64 -20.78
C VAL A 391 -12.11 3.73 -21.73
N ALA A 392 -11.99 4.13 -22.99
CA ALA A 392 -11.25 3.39 -24.00
C ALA A 392 -9.77 3.21 -23.61
N LEU A 393 -9.15 4.24 -23.01
CA LEU A 393 -7.78 4.19 -22.51
C LEU A 393 -7.64 3.23 -21.31
N ILE A 394 -8.56 3.25 -20.34
CA ILE A 394 -8.57 2.29 -19.21
C ILE A 394 -8.72 0.85 -19.73
N LEU A 395 -9.62 0.61 -20.68
CA LEU A 395 -9.79 -0.71 -21.31
C LEU A 395 -8.55 -1.15 -22.10
N SER A 396 -7.81 -0.20 -22.69
CA SER A 396 -6.56 -0.47 -23.43
C SER A 396 -5.44 -0.90 -22.49
N GLU A 397 -5.25 -0.19 -21.37
CA GLU A 397 -4.28 -0.58 -20.34
C GLU A 397 -4.67 -1.92 -19.69
N SER A 398 -5.96 -2.19 -19.48
CA SER A 398 -6.38 -3.52 -18.99
C SER A 398 -6.16 -4.64 -20.01
N LEU A 399 -6.25 -4.38 -21.32
CA LEU A 399 -5.85 -5.39 -22.33
C LEU A 399 -4.33 -5.59 -22.34
N ARG A 400 -3.54 -4.52 -22.21
CA ARG A 400 -2.06 -4.61 -22.06
C ARG A 400 -1.68 -5.45 -20.85
N GLU A 401 -2.33 -5.21 -19.71
CA GLU A 401 -2.13 -5.95 -18.47
C GLU A 401 -2.40 -7.46 -18.69
N GLU A 402 -3.54 -7.82 -19.28
CA GLU A 402 -3.89 -9.23 -19.52
C GLU A 402 -3.01 -9.89 -20.59
N VAL A 403 -2.65 -9.20 -21.69
CA VAL A 403 -1.72 -9.73 -22.70
C VAL A 403 -0.32 -9.94 -22.12
N SER A 404 0.14 -9.08 -21.20
CA SER A 404 1.43 -9.24 -20.52
C SER A 404 1.52 -10.47 -19.61
N LYS A 405 0.38 -11.05 -19.22
CA LYS A 405 0.28 -12.28 -18.40
C LYS A 405 0.24 -13.57 -19.23
N LEU A 406 0.27 -13.47 -20.57
CA LEU A 406 0.14 -14.63 -21.46
C LEU A 406 1.51 -15.07 -22.00
N ASP A 407 1.84 -16.34 -21.77
CA ASP A 407 3.03 -16.97 -22.34
C ASP A 407 3.04 -16.89 -23.87
N GLY A 408 4.24 -16.69 -24.44
CA GLY A 408 4.44 -16.67 -25.88
C GLY A 408 4.23 -15.31 -26.56
N PHE A 409 3.95 -14.23 -25.81
CA PHE A 409 3.96 -12.85 -26.32
C PHE A 409 5.07 -12.02 -25.68
N GLN A 410 5.61 -11.07 -26.44
CA GLN A 410 6.48 -10.01 -25.92
C GLN A 410 5.82 -8.66 -26.21
N LEU A 411 5.11 -8.11 -25.23
CA LEU A 411 4.52 -6.78 -25.32
C LEU A 411 5.64 -5.73 -25.44
N LEU A 412 5.54 -4.84 -26.43
CA LEU A 412 6.49 -3.75 -26.63
C LEU A 412 6.03 -2.51 -25.86
N ASN A 413 7.00 -1.84 -25.21
CA ASN A 413 6.74 -0.70 -24.30
C ASN A 413 6.04 0.47 -24.99
N ARG A 414 5.13 1.12 -24.24
CA ARG A 414 4.41 2.35 -24.67
C ARG A 414 5.36 3.49 -25.02
N GLU A 415 6.48 3.62 -24.31
CA GLU A 415 7.52 4.62 -24.57
C GLU A 415 8.09 4.51 -25.99
N ASN A 416 8.29 3.30 -26.50
CA ASN A 416 8.82 3.07 -27.85
C ASN A 416 7.78 3.49 -28.91
N LEU A 417 6.49 3.32 -28.62
CA LEU A 417 5.38 3.75 -29.48
C LEU A 417 5.27 5.28 -29.52
N GLU A 418 5.41 5.95 -28.37
CA GLU A 418 5.42 7.41 -28.27
C GLU A 418 6.64 8.04 -28.97
N GLN A 419 7.81 7.39 -28.93
CA GLN A 419 9.00 7.81 -29.69
C GLN A 419 8.80 7.69 -31.21
N VAL A 420 8.35 6.52 -31.70
CA VAL A 420 8.13 6.32 -33.15
C VAL A 420 7.03 7.25 -33.68
N LEU A 421 5.99 7.54 -32.89
CA LEU A 421 4.97 8.55 -33.24
C LEU A 421 5.53 9.98 -33.35
N GLN A 422 6.51 10.35 -32.52
CA GLN A 422 7.21 11.64 -32.61
C GLN A 422 8.10 11.72 -33.85
N GLU A 423 8.90 10.68 -34.10
CA GLU A 423 9.79 10.60 -35.25
C GLU A 423 9.02 10.65 -36.60
N GLN A 424 7.87 9.98 -36.67
CA GLN A 424 6.96 10.00 -37.83
C GLN A 424 6.05 11.24 -37.91
N LYS A 425 6.09 12.15 -36.93
CA LYS A 425 5.24 13.37 -36.84
C LYS A 425 3.72 13.13 -36.85
N LEU A 426 3.25 11.91 -36.60
CA LEU A 426 1.84 11.50 -36.70
C LEU A 426 0.93 12.03 -35.56
N GLN A 427 1.39 12.99 -34.76
CA GLN A 427 0.76 13.39 -33.49
C GLN A 427 -0.56 14.18 -33.62
N GLN A 428 -1.00 14.55 -34.83
CA GLN A 428 -2.05 15.58 -35.01
C GLN A 428 -3.49 15.04 -35.16
N SER A 429 -3.71 13.78 -35.54
CA SER A 429 -5.08 13.24 -35.71
C SER A 429 -5.71 12.74 -34.40
N GLY A 430 -4.89 12.22 -33.48
CA GLY A 430 -5.37 11.51 -32.29
C GLY A 430 -6.14 10.21 -32.57
N LEU A 431 -6.15 9.76 -33.83
CA LEU A 431 -6.81 8.58 -34.39
C LEU A 431 -5.81 7.92 -35.37
N ILE A 432 -5.37 6.71 -35.03
CA ILE A 432 -4.36 5.96 -35.81
C ILE A 432 -5.12 4.91 -36.63
N ASP A 433 -5.27 5.13 -37.93
CA ASP A 433 -5.93 4.13 -38.78
C ASP A 433 -5.12 2.82 -38.86
N GLU A 434 -5.75 1.74 -39.31
CA GLU A 434 -5.14 0.40 -39.34
C GLU A 434 -3.86 0.31 -40.18
N LYS A 435 -3.71 1.13 -41.23
CA LYS A 435 -2.47 1.17 -42.04
C LYS A 435 -1.37 1.88 -41.27
N GLN A 436 -1.69 3.01 -40.64
CA GLN A 436 -0.76 3.72 -39.75
C GLN A 436 -0.34 2.83 -38.57
N ALA A 437 -1.26 2.08 -37.97
CA ALA A 437 -0.97 1.14 -36.87
C ALA A 437 -0.02 0.01 -37.31
N VAL A 438 -0.18 -0.51 -38.53
CA VAL A 438 0.78 -1.47 -39.11
C VAL A 438 2.15 -0.84 -39.36
N GLU A 439 2.19 0.36 -39.94
CA GLU A 439 3.45 1.05 -40.26
C GLU A 439 4.25 1.43 -39.00
N LEU A 440 3.57 1.93 -37.97
CA LEU A 440 4.13 2.14 -36.63
C LEU A 440 4.59 0.82 -36.00
N GLY A 441 3.81 -0.26 -36.16
CA GLY A 441 4.19 -1.61 -35.74
C GLY A 441 5.50 -2.08 -36.40
N LYS A 442 5.69 -1.81 -37.70
CA LYS A 442 6.95 -2.08 -38.43
C LYS A 442 8.11 -1.25 -37.87
N GLY A 443 7.90 0.03 -37.59
CA GLY A 443 8.89 0.90 -36.94
C GLY A 443 9.32 0.40 -35.56
N MET A 444 8.38 -0.14 -34.78
CA MET A 444 8.66 -0.78 -33.49
C MET A 444 9.21 -2.23 -33.62
N ALA A 445 9.38 -2.74 -34.84
CA ALA A 445 9.73 -4.13 -35.14
C ALA A 445 8.76 -5.19 -34.55
N ALA A 446 7.50 -4.82 -34.33
CA ALA A 446 6.42 -5.73 -33.97
C ALA A 446 6.13 -6.71 -35.12
N ARG A 447 5.76 -7.95 -34.76
CA ARG A 447 5.19 -8.93 -35.73
C ARG A 447 3.67 -8.88 -35.74
N GLN A 448 3.07 -8.51 -34.61
CA GLN A 448 1.62 -8.41 -34.46
C GLN A 448 1.24 -7.09 -33.82
N ILE A 449 0.06 -6.58 -34.17
CA ILE A 449 -0.58 -5.44 -33.52
C ILE A 449 -1.95 -5.85 -33.01
N MET A 450 -2.42 -5.20 -31.96
CA MET A 450 -3.82 -5.19 -31.54
C MET A 450 -4.35 -3.77 -31.65
N THR A 451 -5.43 -3.60 -32.42
CA THR A 451 -6.20 -2.36 -32.52
C THR A 451 -7.64 -2.62 -32.09
N GLY A 452 -8.35 -1.58 -31.68
CA GLY A 452 -9.72 -1.73 -31.22
C GLY A 452 -10.45 -0.40 -31.09
N ARG A 453 -11.76 -0.50 -30.90
CA ARG A 453 -12.67 0.64 -30.79
C ARG A 453 -13.70 0.38 -29.71
N PHE A 454 -14.04 1.43 -28.98
CA PHE A 454 -15.02 1.44 -27.93
C PHE A 454 -16.06 2.54 -28.16
N GLY A 455 -17.32 2.28 -27.79
CA GLY A 455 -18.37 3.30 -27.78
C GLY A 455 -19.79 2.77 -27.61
N ALA A 456 -20.75 3.69 -27.50
CA ALA A 456 -22.17 3.38 -27.36
C ALA A 456 -22.84 3.03 -28.71
N LEU A 457 -23.79 2.11 -28.66
CA LEU A 457 -24.66 1.65 -29.75
C LEU A 457 -26.09 1.48 -29.19
N GLY A 458 -26.85 2.57 -29.17
CA GLY A 458 -28.12 2.64 -28.44
C GLY A 458 -27.86 2.47 -26.93
N LYS A 459 -28.67 1.66 -26.24
CA LYS A 459 -28.59 1.40 -24.79
C LYS A 459 -27.46 0.43 -24.38
N SER A 460 -26.41 0.29 -25.18
CA SER A 460 -25.35 -0.68 -24.94
C SER A 460 -24.01 -0.12 -25.38
N ALA A 461 -22.97 -0.34 -24.59
CA ALA A 461 -21.61 -0.07 -24.99
C ALA A 461 -20.96 -1.34 -25.56
N VAL A 462 -20.13 -1.16 -26.59
CA VAL A 462 -19.46 -2.24 -27.32
C VAL A 462 -17.96 -1.96 -27.37
N LEU A 463 -17.16 -2.96 -26.98
CA LEU A 463 -15.72 -2.99 -27.20
C LEU A 463 -15.43 -4.02 -28.30
N GLN A 464 -14.75 -3.61 -29.37
CA GLN A 464 -14.25 -4.50 -30.40
C GLN A 464 -12.74 -4.37 -30.49
N ALA A 465 -12.02 -5.49 -30.58
CA ALA A 465 -10.59 -5.51 -30.83
C ALA A 465 -10.22 -6.61 -31.82
N LYS A 466 -9.16 -6.37 -32.59
CA LYS A 466 -8.60 -7.30 -33.56
C LYS A 466 -7.08 -7.37 -33.41
N ARG A 467 -6.54 -8.58 -33.53
CA ARG A 467 -5.12 -8.85 -33.64
C ARG A 467 -4.78 -9.02 -35.12
N VAL A 468 -3.78 -8.30 -35.60
CA VAL A 468 -3.41 -8.26 -37.02
C VAL A 468 -1.92 -8.58 -37.16
N ASP A 469 -1.59 -9.41 -38.14
CA ASP A 469 -0.22 -9.70 -38.54
C ASP A 469 0.36 -8.51 -39.32
N VAL A 470 1.54 -8.05 -38.91
CA VAL A 470 2.16 -6.82 -39.42
C VAL A 470 2.73 -7.00 -40.83
N GLU A 471 3.15 -8.22 -41.18
CA GLU A 471 3.77 -8.51 -42.48
C GLU A 471 2.71 -8.71 -43.57
N THR A 472 1.71 -9.54 -43.29
CA THR A 472 0.66 -9.96 -44.23
C THR A 472 -0.62 -9.13 -44.21
N LEU A 473 -0.81 -8.28 -43.19
CA LEU A 473 -2.07 -7.57 -42.88
C LEU A 473 -3.24 -8.51 -42.51
N GLY A 474 -2.98 -9.80 -42.27
CA GLY A 474 -4.01 -10.79 -41.94
C GLY A 474 -4.56 -10.61 -40.52
N VAL A 475 -5.89 -10.66 -40.36
CA VAL A 475 -6.52 -10.66 -39.03
C VAL A 475 -6.33 -12.04 -38.38
N LEU A 476 -5.46 -12.10 -37.37
CA LEU A 476 -5.11 -13.29 -36.60
C LEU A 476 -6.10 -13.60 -35.46
N GLY A 477 -7.12 -12.78 -35.28
CA GLY A 477 -8.16 -12.93 -34.26
C GLY A 477 -8.96 -11.66 -34.10
N MET A 478 -10.24 -11.77 -33.80
CA MET A 478 -11.13 -10.63 -33.55
C MET A 478 -12.15 -10.99 -32.48
N GLN A 479 -12.37 -10.09 -31.53
CA GLN A 479 -13.27 -10.30 -30.41
C GLN A 479 -14.14 -9.07 -30.16
N SER A 480 -15.33 -9.29 -29.60
CA SER A 480 -16.30 -8.25 -29.26
C SER A 480 -16.91 -8.51 -27.88
N LEU A 481 -16.79 -7.55 -26.96
CA LEU A 481 -17.59 -7.50 -25.73
C LEU A 481 -18.74 -6.50 -25.89
N LYS A 482 -19.80 -6.74 -25.13
CA LYS A 482 -20.98 -5.87 -25.03
C LYS A 482 -21.46 -5.87 -23.59
N CYS A 483 -21.85 -4.69 -23.11
CA CYS A 483 -22.47 -4.41 -21.81
C CYS A 483 -23.64 -3.43 -21.99
N LEU A 484 -24.38 -3.13 -20.92
CA LEU A 484 -25.29 -1.99 -20.93
C LEU A 484 -24.50 -0.68 -20.78
N GLN A 485 -25.07 0.41 -21.26
CA GLN A 485 -24.48 1.73 -21.11
C GLN A 485 -24.57 2.17 -19.63
N GLY A 486 -23.46 2.57 -19.02
CA GLY A 486 -23.32 2.76 -17.57
C GLY A 486 -22.84 1.52 -16.80
N GLU A 487 -22.71 0.36 -17.45
CA GLU A 487 -22.21 -0.90 -16.89
C GLU A 487 -20.85 -1.33 -17.48
N GLU A 488 -20.11 -0.40 -18.08
CA GLU A 488 -18.84 -0.66 -18.78
C GLU A 488 -17.74 -1.24 -17.87
N GLU A 489 -17.87 -1.12 -16.54
CA GLU A 489 -16.98 -1.76 -15.57
C GLU A 489 -16.92 -3.29 -15.74
N GLN A 490 -18.04 -3.92 -16.13
CA GLN A 490 -18.13 -5.36 -16.44
C GLN A 490 -17.22 -5.80 -17.61
N LEU A 491 -16.70 -4.85 -18.40
CA LEU A 491 -15.73 -5.14 -19.47
C LEU A 491 -14.34 -5.46 -18.90
N LEU A 492 -13.99 -4.94 -17.72
CA LEU A 492 -12.74 -5.26 -17.02
C LEU A 492 -12.75 -6.70 -16.52
N ASP A 493 -13.83 -7.13 -15.86
CA ASP A 493 -13.99 -8.50 -15.33
C ASP A 493 -13.89 -9.57 -16.45
N ARG A 494 -14.28 -9.18 -17.68
CA ARG A 494 -14.26 -10.03 -18.86
C ARG A 494 -12.98 -9.89 -19.69
N MET A 495 -12.11 -8.93 -19.38
CA MET A 495 -10.86 -8.68 -20.10
C MET A 495 -9.89 -9.89 -20.12
N PRO A 496 -9.73 -10.69 -19.05
CA PRO A 496 -8.85 -11.86 -19.07
C PRO A 496 -9.28 -12.93 -20.09
N LEU A 497 -10.60 -13.11 -20.27
CA LEU A 497 -11.14 -14.02 -21.28
C LEU A 497 -11.04 -13.42 -22.67
N PHE A 498 -11.31 -12.12 -22.82
CA PHE A 498 -11.17 -11.38 -24.08
C PHE A 498 -9.74 -11.44 -24.63
N ALA A 499 -8.73 -11.22 -23.78
CA ALA A 499 -7.32 -11.34 -24.15
C ALA A 499 -6.95 -12.76 -24.61
N ARG A 500 -7.38 -13.80 -23.86
CA ARG A 500 -7.15 -15.21 -24.24
C ARG A 500 -7.81 -15.59 -25.57
N GLU A 501 -9.04 -15.16 -25.80
CA GLU A 501 -9.78 -15.45 -27.04
C GLU A 501 -9.31 -14.57 -28.23
N LEU A 502 -8.65 -13.44 -27.99
CA LEU A 502 -8.03 -12.61 -29.03
C LEU A 502 -6.61 -13.09 -29.40
N THR A 503 -5.93 -13.78 -28.48
CA THR A 503 -4.57 -14.34 -28.68
C THR A 503 -4.55 -15.81 -29.12
N ARG A 504 -5.65 -16.55 -28.94
CA ARG A 504 -5.81 -17.96 -29.37
C ARG A 504 -5.28 -18.17 -30.79
N LYS A 505 -4.50 -19.23 -31.00
CA LYS A 505 -4.04 -19.61 -32.34
C LYS A 505 -5.18 -20.33 -33.07
N HIS A 506 -5.43 -19.92 -34.31
CA HIS A 506 -6.34 -20.55 -35.25
C HIS A 506 -5.60 -21.62 -36.07
#